data_AF-A0A5Q0BGH4-F1
#
_entry.id   AF-A0A5Q0BGH4-F1
#
_cell.length_a   1.000
_cell.length_b   1.000
_cell.length_c   1.000
_cell.angle_alpha   90.00
_cell.angle_beta   90.00
_cell.angle_gamma   90.00
#
_symmetry.space_group_name_H-M   'P 1'
#
loop_
_entity.id
_entity.type
_entity.pdbx_description
1 polymer ?
#
loop_
_entity_poly.entity_id
_entity_poly.type
_entity_poly.pdbx_seq_one_letter_code
_entity_poly.pdbx_strand_id
1 'polypeptide(L)'
;MTLFEWSDDLLVGVLEIDDQHQRLVELINILHDTVINPDQDSDKRIMKEIIEELFDYTEAHFSIEQYLMGLHAYPESSAHMAEHGKFIDNIRQFERDFKENGTSVREDTLAFLKDWLYNHIMKVDKAFGQYLNSKGVY
;
A
#
# COMPACT_ATOMS: atom_id res chain seq x y z
N MET A 1 10.36 16.37 3.06
CA MET A 1 10.15 16.29 1.60
C MET A 1 9.35 15.03 1.38
N THR A 2 8.27 15.09 0.60
CA THR A 2 7.40 13.94 0.33
C THR A 2 8.12 12.92 -0.54
N LEU A 3 8.11 11.66 -0.13
CA LEU A 3 8.73 10.57 -0.89
C LEU A 3 7.84 10.17 -2.08
N PHE A 4 6.53 10.14 -1.85
CA PHE A 4 5.52 9.72 -2.80
C PHE A 4 4.44 10.80 -2.90
N GLU A 5 4.46 11.57 -3.98
CA GLU A 5 3.41 12.55 -4.26
C GLU A 5 2.19 11.90 -4.89
N TRP A 6 1.02 12.13 -4.29
CA TRP A 6 -0.25 11.77 -4.92
C TRP A 6 -0.50 12.65 -6.14
N SER A 7 -1.10 12.07 -7.18
CA SER A 7 -1.60 12.79 -8.34
C SER A 7 -2.80 12.07 -8.94
N ASP A 8 -3.60 12.79 -9.73
CA ASP A 8 -4.79 12.23 -10.41
C ASP A 8 -4.42 11.09 -11.39
N ASP A 9 -3.14 10.97 -11.77
CA ASP A 9 -2.65 9.84 -12.54
C ASP A 9 -2.80 8.51 -11.80
N LEU A 10 -2.95 8.50 -10.47
CA LEU A 10 -3.17 7.30 -9.66
C LEU A 10 -4.64 6.92 -9.52
N LEU A 11 -5.57 7.73 -10.03
CA LEU A 11 -6.99 7.41 -9.97
C LEU A 11 -7.31 6.17 -10.82
N VAL A 12 -8.03 5.23 -10.21
CA VAL A 12 -8.59 4.05 -10.87
C VAL A 12 -10.07 4.24 -11.23
N GLY A 13 -10.69 5.31 -10.73
CA GLY A 13 -12.07 5.68 -11.07
C GLY A 13 -13.12 4.99 -10.20
N VAL A 14 -12.71 4.51 -9.02
CA VAL A 14 -13.59 3.94 -8.00
C VAL A 14 -13.28 4.64 -6.69
N LEU A 15 -14.17 5.54 -6.25
CA LEU A 15 -13.93 6.48 -5.16
C LEU A 15 -13.41 5.80 -3.89
N GLU A 16 -14.01 4.67 -3.51
CA GLU A 16 -13.59 3.90 -2.33
C GLU A 16 -12.14 3.38 -2.46
N ILE A 17 -11.73 2.94 -3.65
CA ILE A 17 -10.36 2.46 -3.90
C ILE A 17 -9.40 3.64 -4.00
N ASP A 18 -9.80 4.73 -4.65
CA ASP A 18 -9.00 5.95 -4.78
C ASP A 18 -8.69 6.57 -3.42
N ASP A 19 -9.67 6.62 -2.50
CA ASP A 19 -9.48 7.08 -1.13
C ASP A 19 -8.52 6.17 -0.34
N GLN A 20 -8.60 4.85 -0.55
CA GLN A 20 -7.68 3.89 0.08
C GLN A 20 -6.25 4.03 -0.44
N HIS A 21 -6.07 4.23 -1.75
CA HIS A 21 -4.74 4.48 -2.32
C HIS A 21 -4.13 5.78 -1.80
N GLN A 22 -4.91 6.86 -1.67
CA GLN A 22 -4.44 8.11 -1.06
C GLN A 22 -3.94 7.86 0.37
N ARG A 23 -4.71 7.12 1.17
CA ARG A 23 -4.32 6.80 2.54
C ARG A 23 -3.05 5.96 2.62
N LEU A 24 -2.86 5.00 1.72
CA LEU A 24 -1.61 4.22 1.63
C LEU A 24 -0.41 5.11 1.29
N VAL A 25 -0.57 6.04 0.35
CA VAL A 25 0.47 7.03 0.01
C VAL A 25 0.82 7.93 1.20
N GLU A 26 -0.19 8.39 1.95
CA GLU A 26 0.02 9.15 3.19
C GLU A 26 0.82 8.35 4.22
N LEU A 27 0.45 7.10 4.48
CA LEU A 27 1.15 6.24 5.45
C LEU A 27 2.63 6.02 5.05
N ILE A 28 2.91 5.81 3.77
CA ILE A 28 4.29 5.71 3.26
C ILE A 28 5.06 7.01 3.50
N ASN A 29 4.45 8.18 3.28
CA ASN A 29 5.09 9.47 3.54
C ASN A 29 5.33 9.72 5.03
N ILE A 30 4.39 9.37 5.90
CA ILE A 30 4.54 9.50 7.36
C ILE A 30 5.70 8.60 7.84
N LEU A 31 5.77 7.36 7.32
CA LEU A 31 6.88 6.46 7.62
C LEU A 31 8.22 7.04 7.16
N HIS A 32 8.27 7.58 5.95
CA HIS A 32 9.46 8.23 5.41
C HIS A 32 9.91 9.41 6.28
N ASP A 33 9.00 10.31 6.66
CA ASP A 33 9.33 11.48 7.46
C ASP A 33 9.89 11.11 8.84
N THR A 34 9.42 10.00 9.41
CA THR A 34 9.94 9.45 10.67
C THR A 34 11.35 8.86 10.51
N VAL A 35 11.71 8.37 9.31
CA VAL A 35 13.06 7.87 9.01
C VAL A 35 14.05 9.00 8.79
N ILE A 36 13.67 10.06 8.07
CA ILE A 36 14.60 11.13 7.67
C ILE A 36 14.79 12.22 8.73
N ASN A 37 13.87 12.35 9.71
CA ASN A 37 13.97 13.33 10.79
C ASN A 37 13.90 12.66 12.17
N PRO A 38 14.91 11.86 12.57
CA PRO A 38 14.84 11.07 13.79
C PRO A 38 15.01 11.90 15.07
N ASP A 39 14.02 11.87 15.96
CA ASP A 39 14.08 12.25 17.37
C ASP A 39 14.27 10.98 18.25
N GLN A 40 15.41 10.93 18.94
CA GLN A 40 16.14 9.70 19.31
C GLN A 40 15.36 8.62 20.12
N ASP A 41 14.27 8.95 20.83
CA ASP A 41 13.56 8.03 21.74
C ASP A 41 12.05 7.85 21.44
N SER A 42 11.36 8.82 20.82
CA SER A 42 9.94 8.70 20.44
C SER A 42 9.73 7.84 19.20
N ASP A 43 10.74 7.78 18.35
CA ASP A 43 10.52 7.43 16.95
C ASP A 43 10.44 5.93 16.71
N LYS A 44 11.13 5.11 17.50
CA LYS A 44 11.02 3.64 17.35
C LYS A 44 9.60 3.14 17.63
N ARG A 45 8.91 3.75 18.60
CA ARG A 45 7.52 3.41 18.91
C ARG A 45 6.58 3.92 17.82
N ILE A 46 6.76 5.16 17.37
CA ILE A 46 5.96 5.76 16.29
C ILE A 46 6.14 4.97 14.99
N MET A 47 7.37 4.65 14.60
CA MET A 47 7.67 3.81 13.44
C MET A 47 7.00 2.45 13.53
N LYS A 48 7.03 1.82 14.71
CA LYS A 48 6.33 0.55 14.91
C LYS A 48 4.82 0.69 14.66
N GLU A 49 4.20 1.69 15.27
CA GLU A 49 2.76 1.97 15.13
C GLU A 49 2.41 2.24 13.66
N ILE A 50 3.24 2.99 12.91
CA ILE A 50 3.03 3.26 11.48
C ILE A 50 3.20 1.99 10.62
N ILE A 51 4.18 1.14 10.92
CA ILE A 51 4.38 -0.12 10.18
C ILE A 51 3.21 -1.07 10.41
N GLU A 52 2.73 -1.19 11.65
CA GLU A 52 1.54 -1.98 12.00
C GLU A 52 0.30 -1.40 11.30
N GLU A 53 0.10 -0.08 11.29
CA GLU A 53 -1.00 0.57 10.58
C GLU A 53 -0.91 0.37 9.06
N LEU A 54 0.28 0.49 8.46
CA LEU A 54 0.48 0.26 7.03
C LEU A 54 0.15 -1.19 6.66
N PHE A 55 0.55 -2.16 7.48
CA PHE A 55 0.24 -3.57 7.27
C PHE A 55 -1.28 -3.81 7.31
N ASP A 56 -1.93 -3.41 8.41
CA ASP A 56 -3.36 -3.62 8.62
C ASP A 56 -4.20 -2.94 7.54
N TYR A 57 -3.84 -1.71 7.16
CA TYR A 57 -4.54 -0.95 6.14
C TYR A 57 -4.36 -1.56 4.74
N THR A 58 -3.17 -2.07 4.43
CA THR A 58 -2.91 -2.77 3.15
C THR A 58 -3.72 -4.07 3.07
N GLU A 59 -3.78 -4.86 4.14
CA GLU A 59 -4.57 -6.10 4.17
C GLU A 59 -6.06 -5.81 4.02
N ALA A 60 -6.57 -4.76 4.68
CA ALA A 60 -7.95 -4.32 4.54
C ALA A 60 -8.28 -3.85 3.12
N HIS A 61 -7.44 -2.99 2.54
CA HIS A 61 -7.57 -2.52 1.15
C HIS A 61 -7.64 -3.68 0.16
N PHE A 62 -6.66 -4.60 0.22
CA PHE A 62 -6.66 -5.77 -0.67
C PHE A 62 -7.88 -6.67 -0.45
N SER A 63 -8.37 -6.82 0.77
CA SER A 63 -9.57 -7.61 1.04
C SER A 63 -10.81 -7.00 0.37
N ILE A 64 -10.92 -5.68 0.32
CA ILE A 64 -12.00 -4.96 -0.36
C ILE A 64 -11.91 -5.16 -1.86
N GLU A 65 -10.73 -4.99 -2.46
CA GLU A 65 -10.57 -5.24 -3.88
C GLU A 65 -10.87 -6.68 -4.25
N GLN A 66 -10.38 -7.65 -3.49
CA GLN A 66 -10.61 -9.08 -3.72
C GLN A 66 -12.10 -9.44 -3.61
N TYR A 67 -12.80 -8.83 -2.66
CA TYR A 67 -14.25 -8.95 -2.56
C TYR A 67 -14.94 -8.44 -3.82
N LEU A 68 -14.58 -7.23 -4.29
CA LEU A 68 -15.13 -6.64 -5.51
C LEU A 68 -14.79 -7.47 -6.76
N MET A 69 -13.57 -8.02 -6.85
CA MET A 69 -13.17 -8.94 -7.91
C MET A 69 -14.07 -10.17 -7.96
N GLY A 70 -14.34 -10.79 -6.80
CA GLY A 70 -15.24 -11.94 -6.70
C GLY A 70 -16.67 -11.58 -7.05
N LEU A 71 -17.17 -10.47 -6.52
CA LEU A 71 -18.54 -9.98 -6.74
C LEU A 71 -18.83 -9.71 -8.22
N HIS A 72 -17.86 -9.14 -8.95
CA HIS A 72 -18.01 -8.78 -10.36
C HIS A 72 -17.39 -9.79 -11.33
N ALA A 73 -16.93 -10.94 -10.83
CA ALA A 73 -16.28 -12.00 -11.61
C ALA A 73 -15.12 -11.47 -12.48
N TYR A 74 -14.21 -10.70 -11.87
CA TYR A 74 -13.05 -10.13 -12.55
C TYR A 74 -12.13 -11.24 -13.10
N PRO A 75 -11.89 -11.29 -14.43
CA PRO A 75 -11.15 -12.40 -15.05
C PRO A 75 -9.72 -12.59 -14.55
N GLU A 76 -9.03 -11.49 -14.22
CA GLU A 76 -7.61 -11.49 -13.82
C GLU A 76 -7.41 -11.59 -12.30
N SER A 77 -8.49 -11.86 -11.55
CA SER A 77 -8.50 -11.93 -10.08
C SER A 77 -7.40 -12.81 -9.49
N SER A 78 -7.13 -13.99 -10.08
CA SER A 78 -6.09 -14.89 -9.57
C SER A 78 -4.68 -14.29 -9.68
N ALA A 79 -4.38 -13.57 -10.75
CA ALA A 79 -3.07 -12.95 -10.93
C ALA A 79 -2.91 -11.74 -10.00
N HIS A 80 -3.96 -10.92 -9.88
CA HIS A 80 -4.01 -9.76 -8.99
C HIS A 80 -3.81 -10.17 -7.52
N MET A 81 -4.55 -11.18 -7.05
CA MET A 81 -4.41 -11.75 -5.70
C MET A 81 -3.01 -12.30 -5.41
N ALA A 82 -2.33 -12.85 -6.43
CA ALA A 82 -0.97 -13.34 -6.25
C ALA A 82 0.03 -12.20 -6.01
N GLU A 83 -0.16 -11.03 -6.64
CA GLU A 83 0.65 -9.84 -6.37
C GLU A 83 0.38 -9.28 -4.96
N HIS A 84 -0.89 -9.26 -4.53
CA HIS A 84 -1.25 -8.91 -3.15
C HIS A 84 -0.54 -9.80 -2.12
N GLY A 85 -0.60 -11.12 -2.31
CA GLY A 85 0.03 -12.08 -1.39
C GLY A 85 1.54 -11.84 -1.25
N LYS A 86 2.25 -11.63 -2.37
CA LYS A 86 3.69 -11.33 -2.35
C LYS A 86 3.99 -10.03 -1.60
N PHE A 87 3.17 -9.00 -1.77
CA PHE A 87 3.40 -7.72 -1.10
C PHE A 87 3.16 -7.81 0.41
N ILE A 88 2.10 -8.48 0.82
CA ILE A 88 1.81 -8.78 2.23
C ILE A 88 2.97 -9.54 2.89
N ASP A 89 3.53 -10.55 2.21
CA ASP A 89 4.69 -11.29 2.73
C ASP A 89 5.93 -10.40 2.90
N ASN A 90 6.16 -9.45 1.98
CA ASN A 90 7.25 -8.48 2.09
C ASN A 90 7.05 -7.51 3.27
N ILE A 91 5.85 -6.96 3.46
CA ILE A 91 5.57 -6.07 4.61
C ILE A 91 5.74 -6.83 5.92
N ARG A 92 5.24 -8.07 6.02
CA ARG A 92 5.42 -8.93 7.20
C ARG A 92 6.90 -9.21 7.49
N GLN A 93 7.72 -9.38 6.44
CA GLN A 93 9.16 -9.54 6.63
C GLN A 93 9.79 -8.27 7.21
N PHE A 94 9.43 -7.08 6.70
CA PHE A 94 9.91 -5.82 7.24
C PHE A 94 9.51 -5.60 8.71
N GLU A 95 8.26 -5.93 9.05
CA GLU A 95 7.77 -5.85 10.42
C GLU A 95 8.57 -6.76 11.37
N ARG A 96 8.86 -8.00 10.96
CA ARG A 96 9.71 -8.93 11.73
C ARG A 96 11.13 -8.39 11.90
N ASP A 97 11.76 -7.95 10.82
CA ASP A 97 13.13 -7.44 10.85
C ASP A 97 13.26 -6.19 11.74
N PHE A 98 12.23 -5.34 11.75
CA PHE A 98 12.15 -4.19 12.66
C PHE A 98 12.01 -4.62 14.13
N LYS A 99 11.13 -5.60 14.42
CA LYS A 99 10.87 -6.11 15.77
C LYS A 99 12.08 -6.85 16.37
N GLU A 100 12.76 -7.68 15.58
CA GLU A 100 13.83 -8.57 16.07
C GLU A 100 15.18 -7.86 16.21
N ASN A 101 15.55 -7.06 15.23
CA ASN A 101 16.91 -6.51 15.14
C ASN A 101 16.98 -5.04 15.58
N GLY A 102 15.84 -4.40 15.86
CA GLY A 102 15.76 -2.96 16.14
C GLY A 102 16.33 -2.11 15.01
N THR A 103 16.46 -2.69 13.81
CA THR A 103 16.99 -2.02 12.63
C THR A 103 16.03 -0.92 12.23
N SER A 104 16.55 0.29 12.06
CA SER A 104 15.81 1.39 11.44
C SER A 104 15.28 0.94 10.08
N VAL A 105 14.03 1.29 9.77
CA VAL A 105 13.53 1.21 8.40
C VAL A 105 14.53 1.94 7.51
N ARG A 106 14.95 1.26 6.44
CA ARG A 106 15.99 1.74 5.55
C ARG A 106 15.35 2.42 4.34
N GLU A 107 16.11 3.27 3.67
CA GLU A 107 15.68 3.96 2.45
C GLU A 107 15.26 2.97 1.34
N ASP A 108 15.86 1.77 1.29
CA ASP A 108 15.50 0.72 0.34
C ASP A 108 14.10 0.13 0.60
N THR A 109 13.70 -0.02 1.87
CA THR A 109 12.33 -0.43 2.25
C THR A 109 11.31 0.61 1.79
N LEU A 110 11.60 1.89 2.04
CA LEU A 110 10.73 3.00 1.63
C LEU A 110 10.61 3.09 0.10
N ALA A 111 11.72 2.97 -0.61
CA ALA A 111 11.73 2.92 -2.07
C ALA A 111 10.92 1.74 -2.59
N PHE A 112 11.07 0.55 -1.99
CA PHE A 112 10.28 -0.62 -2.34
C PHE A 112 8.78 -0.42 -2.16
N LEU A 113 8.34 0.11 -1.00
CA LEU A 113 6.92 0.35 -0.71
C LEU A 113 6.31 1.31 -1.74
N LYS A 114 6.99 2.43 -1.99
CA LYS A 114 6.59 3.41 -2.99
C LYS A 114 6.52 2.79 -4.39
N ASP A 115 7.60 2.16 -4.83
CA ASP A 115 7.71 1.66 -6.20
C ASP A 115 6.72 0.54 -6.45
N TRP A 116 6.50 -0.34 -5.47
CA TRP A 116 5.51 -1.39 -5.57
C TRP A 116 4.10 -0.79 -5.70
N LEU A 117 3.69 0.08 -4.78
CA LEU A 117 2.35 0.67 -4.78
C LEU A 117 2.08 1.45 -6.07
N TYR A 118 3.01 2.33 -6.47
CA TYR A 118 2.89 3.08 -7.72
C TYR A 118 2.73 2.16 -8.94
N ASN A 119 3.59 1.13 -9.07
CA ASN A 119 3.52 0.22 -10.20
C ASN A 119 2.26 -0.65 -10.18
N HIS A 120 1.80 -1.06 -9.00
CA HIS A 120 0.60 -1.86 -8.82
C HIS A 120 -0.64 -1.09 -9.29
N ILE A 121 -0.83 0.13 -8.77
CA ILE A 121 -1.92 1.02 -9.17
C ILE A 121 -1.92 1.22 -10.68
N MET A 122 -0.77 1.60 -11.24
CA MET A 122 -0.68 2.00 -12.64
C MET A 122 -0.86 0.83 -13.63
N LYS A 123 -0.46 -0.38 -13.26
CA LYS A 123 -0.41 -1.53 -14.18
C LYS A 123 -1.50 -2.56 -13.93
N VAL A 124 -2.02 -2.64 -12.70
CA VAL A 124 -2.94 -3.67 -12.26
C VAL A 124 -4.27 -3.04 -11.88
N ASP A 125 -4.29 -2.13 -10.91
CA ASP A 125 -5.55 -1.61 -10.34
C ASP A 125 -6.30 -0.73 -11.34
N LYS A 126 -5.60 0.00 -12.22
CA LYS A 126 -6.26 0.73 -13.32
C LYS A 126 -7.06 -0.17 -14.25
N ALA A 127 -6.57 -1.37 -14.57
CA ALA A 127 -7.31 -2.31 -15.40
C ALA A 127 -8.54 -2.84 -14.64
N PHE A 128 -8.41 -3.06 -13.33
CA PHE A 128 -9.50 -3.46 -12.47
C PHE A 128 -10.57 -2.35 -12.32
N GLY A 129 -10.17 -1.11 -12.07
CA GLY A 129 -11.06 0.05 -12.02
C GLY A 129 -11.86 0.25 -13.31
N GLN A 130 -11.19 0.15 -14.47
CA GLN A 130 -11.88 0.18 -15.78
C GLN A 130 -12.92 -0.95 -15.92
N TYR A 131 -12.58 -2.15 -15.43
CA TYR A 131 -13.52 -3.27 -15.42
C TYR A 131 -14.73 -2.98 -14.52
N LEU A 132 -14.51 -2.47 -13.30
CA LEU A 132 -15.57 -2.10 -12.36
C LEU A 132 -16.47 -0.98 -12.92
N ASN A 133 -15.89 0.06 -13.53
CA ASN A 133 -16.65 1.12 -14.20
C ASN A 133 -17.54 0.57 -15.32
N SER A 134 -17.07 -0.43 -16.08
CA SER A 134 -17.88 -1.11 -17.11
C SER A 134 -19.09 -1.87 -16.51
N LYS A 135 -19.06 -2.16 -15.21
CA LYS A 135 -20.16 -2.76 -14.44
C LYS A 135 -21.01 -1.72 -13.68
N GLY A 136 -20.71 -0.43 -13.81
CA GLY A 136 -21.43 0.65 -13.15
C GLY A 136 -21.00 0.91 -11.70
N VAL A 137 -19.82 0.45 -11.30
CA VAL A 137 -19.20 0.75 -10.00
C VAL A 137 -18.22 1.90 -10.18
N TYR A 138 -18.32 2.93 -9.34
CA TYR A 138 -17.53 4.18 -9.39
C TYR A 138 -17.21 4.67 -7.98
#